data_AF-A0A532AUS4-F1
#
_entry.id   AF-A0A532AUS4-F1
#
_cell.length_a   1.000
_cell.length_b   1.000
_cell.length_c   1.000
_cell.angle_alpha   90.00
_cell.angle_beta   90.00
_cell.angle_gamma   90.00
#
_symmetry.space_group_name_H-M   'P 1'
#
loop_
_entity.id
_entity.type
_entity.pdbx_description
1 polymer ?
#
loop_
_entity_poly.entity_id
_entity_poly.type
_entity_poly.pdbx_seq_one_letter_code
_entity_poly.pdbx_strand_id
1 'polypeptide(L)'
;MLSGSQCQEAQQVLEPILRQTKGVFAVDGTSVPGHLLLDVEEGTISAQDLLTVAQTTLGTALSCQIDIMQSCITAPKHTGAEASAK
;
A
#
# COMPACT_ATOMS: atom_id res chain seq x y z
N MET A 1 0.40 6.57 -2.50
CA MET A 1 0.02 7.24 -3.75
C MET A 1 1.16 7.11 -4.74
N LEU A 2 0.83 6.90 -6.01
CA LEU A 2 1.76 6.79 -7.12
C LEU A 2 1.53 7.97 -8.07
N SER A 3 2.57 8.71 -8.41
CA SER A 3 2.47 9.86 -9.32
C SER A 3 3.69 9.98 -10.23
N GLY A 4 3.50 10.49 -11.45
CA GLY A 4 4.55 10.57 -12.46
C GLY A 4 4.34 9.57 -13.60
N SER A 5 5.40 9.28 -14.37
CA SER A 5 5.33 8.34 -15.49
C SER A 5 5.72 6.93 -15.06
N GLN A 6 5.24 5.93 -15.80
CA GLN A 6 5.51 4.51 -15.55
C GLN A 6 4.98 3.99 -14.20
N CYS A 7 3.97 4.65 -13.62
CA CYS A 7 3.39 4.22 -12.35
C CYS A 7 2.59 2.93 -12.47
N GLN A 8 2.07 2.59 -13.65
CA GLN A 8 1.43 1.31 -13.88
C GLN A 8 2.45 0.17 -13.83
N GLU A 9 3.60 0.32 -14.51
CA GLU A 9 4.69 -0.65 -14.42
C GLU A 9 5.25 -0.74 -12.99
N ALA A 10 5.43 0.40 -12.32
CA ALA A 10 5.84 0.44 -10.92
C ALA A 10 4.86 -0.33 -10.02
N GLN A 11 3.55 -0.17 -10.23
CA GLN A 11 2.53 -0.89 -9.47
C GLN A 11 2.66 -2.41 -9.64
N GLN A 12 2.85 -2.89 -10.88
CA GLN A 12 3.03 -4.31 -11.17
C GLN A 12 4.27 -4.91 -10.47
N VAL A 13 5.31 -4.11 -10.27
CA VAL A 13 6.51 -4.52 -9.51
C VAL A 13 6.28 -4.47 -8.01
N LEU A 14 5.60 -3.43 -7.51
CA LEU A 14 5.40 -3.19 -6.09
C LEU A 14 4.43 -4.17 -5.44
N GLU A 15 3.31 -4.47 -6.09
CA GLU A 15 2.26 -5.33 -5.52
C GLU A 15 2.78 -6.67 -4.97
N PRO A 16 3.54 -7.49 -5.72
CA PRO A 16 4.02 -8.77 -5.20
C PRO A 16 5.06 -8.61 -4.08
N ILE A 17 5.85 -7.54 -4.08
CA ILE A 17 6.88 -7.30 -3.04
C ILE A 17 6.24 -6.82 -1.74
N LEU A 18 5.29 -5.89 -1.83
CA LEU A 18 4.54 -5.41 -0.67
C LEU A 18 3.71 -6.53 -0.04
N ARG A 19 3.12 -7.43 -0.85
CA ARG A 19 2.43 -8.63 -0.34
C ARG A 19 3.33 -9.58 0.43
N GLN A 20 4.62 -9.63 0.11
CA GLN A 20 5.60 -10.47 0.82
C GLN A 20 6.23 -9.78 2.03
N THR A 21 5.92 -8.50 2.24
CA THR A 21 6.47 -7.73 3.36
C THR A 21 5.79 -8.17 4.65
N LYS A 22 6.59 -8.52 5.67
CA LYS A 22 6.07 -8.96 6.97
C LYS A 22 5.14 -7.90 7.56
N GLY A 23 3.95 -8.33 8.00
CA GLY A 23 2.93 -7.44 8.56
C GLY A 23 1.95 -6.89 7.52
N VAL A 24 2.18 -7.08 6.22
CA VAL A 24 1.19 -6.80 5.18
C VAL A 24 0.35 -8.06 4.96
N PHE A 25 -0.97 -7.93 4.99
CA PHE A 25 -1.87 -9.07 4.71
C PHE A 25 -2.74 -8.86 3.47
N ALA A 26 -2.93 -7.62 3.01
CA ALA A 26 -3.56 -7.33 1.73
C ALA A 26 -2.91 -6.14 1.04
N VAL A 27 -2.89 -6.20 -0.30
CA VAL A 27 -2.50 -5.10 -1.19
C VAL A 27 -3.53 -5.02 -2.29
N ASP A 28 -4.00 -3.82 -2.60
CA ASP A 28 -4.94 -3.54 -3.68
C ASP A 28 -4.53 -2.28 -4.44
N GLY A 29 -4.19 -2.44 -5.71
CA GLY A 29 -3.86 -1.34 -6.62
C GLY A 29 -4.96 -0.98 -7.61
N THR A 30 -6.17 -1.53 -7.44
CA THR A 30 -7.25 -1.45 -8.43
C THR A 30 -8.44 -0.61 -7.97
N SER A 31 -8.73 -0.57 -6.67
CA SER A 31 -9.89 0.17 -6.16
C SER A 31 -9.79 1.68 -6.31
N VAL A 32 -8.57 2.23 -6.25
CA VAL A 32 -8.34 3.67 -6.38
C VAL A 32 -7.24 3.92 -7.41
N PRO A 33 -7.54 4.57 -8.56
CA PRO A 33 -6.54 4.87 -9.59
C PRO A 33 -5.35 5.65 -9.04
N GLY A 34 -4.13 5.21 -9.37
CA GLY A 34 -2.90 5.85 -8.89
C GLY A 34 -2.59 5.60 -7.41
N HIS A 35 -3.25 4.61 -6.78
CA HIS A 35 -3.06 4.30 -5.38
C HIS A 35 -2.85 2.81 -5.17
N LEU A 36 -1.96 2.50 -4.22
CA LEU A 36 -1.85 1.20 -3.60
C LEU A 36 -2.46 1.32 -2.20
N LEU A 37 -3.52 0.56 -1.95
CA LEU A 37 -4.11 0.37 -0.64
C LEU A 37 -3.44 -0.83 0.00
N LEU A 38 -3.01 -0.68 1.26
CA LEU A 38 -2.36 -1.74 2.02
C LEU A 38 -3.09 -1.91 3.33
N ASP A 39 -3.42 -3.16 3.64
CA ASP A 39 -3.86 -3.53 4.97
C ASP A 39 -2.71 -4.19 5.72
N VAL A 40 -2.44 -3.66 6.92
CA VAL A 40 -1.29 -4.04 7.74
C VAL A 40 -1.71 -4.45 9.14
N GLU A 41 -0.98 -5.42 9.68
CA GLU A 41 -1.08 -5.80 11.08
C GLU A 41 -0.55 -4.67 11.97
N GLU A 42 -1.39 -4.23 12.89
CA GLU A 42 -1.08 -3.11 13.78
C GLU A 42 0.13 -3.43 14.66
N GLY A 43 1.12 -2.54 14.67
CA GLY A 43 2.34 -2.69 15.46
C GLY A 43 3.42 -3.57 14.82
N THR A 44 3.15 -4.23 13.69
CA THR A 44 4.14 -5.07 12.99
C THR A 44 4.98 -4.29 11.99
N ILE A 45 4.38 -3.34 11.28
CA ILE A 45 5.07 -2.51 10.27
C ILE A 45 4.49 -1.09 10.24
N SER A 46 5.34 -0.07 10.09
CA SER A 46 4.88 1.31 9.96
C SER A 46 4.67 1.69 8.49
N ALA A 47 3.85 2.72 8.25
CA ALA A 47 3.70 3.29 6.91
C ALA A 47 5.04 3.80 6.34
N GLN A 48 5.95 4.25 7.21
CA GLN A 48 7.27 4.72 6.81
C GLN A 48 8.17 3.57 6.34
N ASP A 49 8.11 2.42 7.01
CA ASP A 49 8.86 1.22 6.60
C ASP A 49 8.37 0.74 5.23
N LEU A 50 7.06 0.74 5.00
CA LEU A 50 6.47 0.40 3.70
C LEU A 50 6.92 1.35 2.58
N LEU A 51 6.97 2.65 2.87
CA LEU A 51 7.49 3.63 1.92
C LEU A 51 8.95 3.35 1.58
N THR A 52 9.78 3.03 2.58
CA THR A 52 11.19 2.67 2.37
C THR A 52 11.34 1.41 1.52
N VAL A 53 10.54 0.36 1.78
CA VAL A 53 10.53 -0.87 0.97
C VAL A 53 10.16 -0.55 -0.48
N ALA A 54 9.11 0.26 -0.69
CA ALA A 54 8.63 0.62 -2.02
C ALA A 54 9.65 1.46 -2.80
N GLN A 55 10.26 2.46 -2.16
CA GLN A 55 11.30 3.30 -2.78
C GLN A 55 12.57 2.50 -3.09
N THR A 56 12.97 1.60 -2.19
CA THR A 56 14.13 0.72 -2.41
C THR A 56 13.87 -0.24 -3.58
N THR A 57 12.64 -0.72 -3.71
CA THR A 57 12.22 -1.64 -4.78
C THR A 57 12.28 -0.98 -6.15
N LEU A 58 11.71 0.21 -6.31
CA LEU A 58 11.71 0.89 -7.61
C LEU A 58 13.07 1.48 -7.96
N GLY A 59 13.88 1.81 -6.95
CA GLY A 59 15.11 2.55 -7.13
C GLY A 59 14.87 3.90 -7.85
N THR A 60 15.89 4.40 -8.54
CA THR A 60 15.78 5.58 -9.41
C THR A 60 15.35 5.25 -10.84
N ALA A 61 15.09 3.97 -11.13
CA ALA A 61 14.90 3.48 -12.49
C ALA A 61 13.53 3.84 -13.09
N LEU A 62 12.54 4.08 -12.24
CA LEU A 62 11.18 4.41 -12.64
C LEU A 62 10.87 5.85 -12.19
N SER A 63 10.41 6.68 -13.12
CA SER A 63 9.96 8.05 -12.88
C SER A 63 8.64 8.15 -12.09
N CYS A 64 8.25 7.07 -11.40
CA CYS A 64 7.09 7.02 -10.54
C CYS A 64 7.50 7.38 -9.11
N GLN A 65 6.93 8.46 -8.61
CA GLN A 65 7.07 8.92 -7.24
C GLN A 65 6.06 8.20 -6.35
N ILE A 66 6.50 7.86 -5.15
CA ILE A 66 5.69 7.19 -4.13
C ILE A 66 5.65 8.07 -2.89
N ASP A 67 4.44 8.36 -2.43
CA ASP A 67 4.19 9.12 -1.20
C ASP A 67 3.12 8.46 -0.34
N ILE A 68 3.25 8.61 0.98
CA ILE A 68 2.18 8.24 1.93
C ILE A 68 1.09 9.31 1.83
N MET A 69 -0.14 8.87 1.58
CA MET A 69 -1.27 9.79 1.71
C MET A 69 -1.57 10.04 3.17
N GLN A 70 -1.55 11.32 3.55
CA GLN A 70 -2.16 11.76 4.79
C GLN A 70 -3.63 12.04 4.54
N SER A 71 -4.50 11.09 4.89
CA SER A 71 -5.94 11.35 4.98
C SER A 71 -6.31 11.71 6.43
N CYS A 72 -7.26 12.63 6.59
CA CYS A 72 -7.91 12.91 7.88
C CYS A 72 -8.93 11.82 8.27
N ILE A 73 -9.02 10.76 7.47
CA ILE A 73 -10.00 9.68 7.57
C ILE A 73 -9.19 8.39 7.68
N THR A 74 -9.05 7.88 8.90
CA THR A 74 -8.55 6.52 9.14
C THR A 74 -9.70 5.57 8.84
N ALA A 75 -9.51 4.62 7.92
CA ALA A 75 -10.50 3.57 7.71
C ALA A 75 -10.74 2.83 9.04
N PRO A 76 -12.00 2.54 9.42
CA PRO A 76 -12.26 1.77 10.63
C PRO A 76 -11.58 0.41 10.49
N LYS A 77 -10.86 0.00 11.54
CA LYS A 77 -10.09 -1.24 11.59
C LYS A 77 -11.03 -2.41 11.22
N HIS A 78 -10.71 -3.17 10.18
CA HIS A 78 -11.37 -4.46 9.92
C HIS A 78 -11.02 -5.41 11.06
N THR A 79 -11.78 -5.33 12.15
CA THR A 79 -11.83 -6.40 13.14
C THR A 79 -12.64 -7.50 12.47
N GLY A 80 -11.95 -8.57 12.06
CA GLY A 80 -12.62 -9.76 11.54
C GLY A 80 -13.57 -10.32 12.60
N ALA A 81 -14.85 -9.99 12.49
CA ALA A 81 -15.98 -10.70 13.08
C ALA A 81 -17.25 -10.29 12.32
N GLU A 82 -17.69 -11.13 11.39
CA GLU A 82 -19.09 -11.12 10.95
C GLU A 82 -19.99 -11.46 12.14
N ALA A 83 -20.97 -10.59 12.44
CA ALA A 83 -22.18 -10.97 13.17
C ALA A 83 -23.34 -9.98 12.93
N SER A 84 -24.25 -10.39 12.02
CA SER A 84 -25.72 -10.29 12.06
C SER A 84 -26.47 -9.01 12.49
N ALA A 85 -27.43 -8.70 11.61
CA ALA A 85 -28.83 -8.32 11.86
C ALA A 85 -29.16 -6.87 12.25
N LYS A 86 -29.89 -6.21 11.34
CA LYS A 86 -31.30 -5.86 11.57
C LYS A 86 -32.04 -5.64 10.25
#